data_AF-A0A2G6UPI6-F1
#
_entry.id   AF-A0A2G6UPI6-F1
#
_cell.length_a   1.000
_cell.length_b   1.000
_cell.length_c   1.000
_cell.angle_alpha   90.00
_cell.angle_beta   90.00
_cell.angle_gamma   90.00
#
_symmetry.space_group_name_H-M   'P 1'
#
loop_
_entity.id
_entity.type
_entity.pdbx_description
1 polymer ?
#
loop_
_entity_poly.entity_id
_entity_poly.type
_entity_poly.pdbx_seq_one_letter_code
_entity_poly.pdbx_strand_id
1 'polypeptide(L)'
;MKKTFLYGALVLSVSLSAQQQQRWCGFDQTLREQDKANPGLRQTFDKIIQKVHAEKKNNPSSAVGKVVNGVYEIPVVVHLIHPSGAEIGTTYNKTDAEIQGWLERANQMYAGTYAWPSMAADFGQSAVFPIRLVLAKRDPNCNATTGIVRYNGGTLNGYNASGMAYQSANGANRAAIKGLAPHWPEASYFNIYVISMFDADPTPNAGLMGFAAFPNNLDANYESFMKSGVVTNPHDTTFAHEFGHAMGLYHTFDGGTYDAVPADPDFCPPTTGVCADDDDQVCDTERAGSGYTLWPVPTNSQLNTCTGANYQGVQYNMMNYSNSVAQKFTAGQGDRIEDLFMLLRSSLTTSKGATQLPSAPVAVGTPVAASCNPSGITTPGGFLVGPTSVKLGQINNLSAGYWPGAPSYYVDYTSKSCGLNIYTQLLVNQPQTIEVGFVKNDQSVRVWIDYNNNGTFEASELVATGDEIAVDANGNGLLTATFTPPATAVLNTPLRMRVLADAADPATITSCGQLSYGQVEDYTVKVVTTLGTSEVKADNNDLVIYPNPVATGDNVFIKAKNGKNLKVSISDMSGRLVASPSVSDVGNGIYKINQQLEKGVYMVQISNGTENKTSKLIIK
;
A
#
# COMPACT_ATOMS: atom_id res chain seq x y z
N MET A 1 -86.87 -5.82 11.77
CA MET A 1 -85.89 -6.51 12.65
C MET A 1 -84.63 -6.77 11.84
N LYS A 2 -83.49 -6.35 12.39
CA LYS A 2 -82.16 -6.34 11.78
C LYS A 2 -81.55 -7.75 11.74
N LYS A 3 -80.81 -8.09 10.68
CA LYS A 3 -79.76 -9.12 10.73
C LYS A 3 -78.49 -8.54 10.09
N THR A 4 -77.57 -8.16 10.95
CA THR A 4 -76.18 -7.78 10.67
C THR A 4 -75.34 -9.05 10.49
N PHE A 5 -74.68 -9.19 9.34
CA PHE A 5 -73.58 -10.14 9.15
C PHE A 5 -72.25 -9.37 9.17
N LEU A 6 -71.35 -9.77 10.06
CA LEU A 6 -69.98 -9.27 10.14
C LEU A 6 -69.20 -9.68 8.89
N TYR A 7 -68.57 -8.71 8.22
CA TYR A 7 -67.48 -8.97 7.30
C TYR A 7 -66.18 -9.07 8.11
N GLY A 8 -65.63 -10.29 8.19
CA GLY A 8 -64.28 -10.53 8.70
C GLY A 8 -63.26 -10.16 7.63
N ALA A 9 -62.35 -9.24 7.95
CA ALA A 9 -61.18 -8.91 7.16
C ALA A 9 -60.18 -10.08 7.22
N LEU A 10 -59.96 -10.76 6.10
CA LEU A 10 -58.85 -11.69 5.93
C LEU A 10 -57.61 -10.85 5.57
N VAL A 11 -56.84 -10.46 6.58
CA VAL A 11 -55.51 -9.87 6.37
C VAL A 11 -54.58 -11.02 5.99
N LEU A 12 -54.23 -11.11 4.71
CA LEU A 12 -53.09 -11.92 4.26
C LEU A 12 -51.82 -11.32 4.88
N SER A 13 -51.28 -11.99 5.89
CA SER A 13 -49.92 -11.77 6.38
C SER A 13 -48.93 -12.24 5.32
N VAL A 14 -48.54 -11.32 4.44
CA VAL A 14 -47.30 -11.44 3.67
C VAL A 14 -46.16 -11.25 4.66
N SER A 15 -45.70 -12.35 5.26
CA SER A 15 -44.42 -12.38 5.95
C SER A 15 -43.32 -12.11 4.93
N LEU A 16 -42.87 -10.85 4.86
CA LEU A 16 -41.58 -10.49 4.26
C LEU A 16 -40.50 -11.23 5.07
N SER A 17 -40.12 -12.42 4.62
CA SER A 17 -38.84 -13.01 5.00
C SER A 17 -37.75 -12.11 4.44
N ALA A 18 -37.19 -11.24 5.28
CA ALA A 18 -35.95 -10.54 4.97
C ALA A 18 -34.90 -11.60 4.61
N GLN A 19 -34.33 -11.51 3.40
CA GLN A 19 -33.33 -12.46 2.92
C GLN A 19 -32.04 -12.30 3.73
N GLN A 20 -31.71 -13.31 4.55
CA GLN A 20 -30.39 -13.46 5.15
C GLN A 20 -29.35 -13.62 4.03
N GLN A 21 -28.31 -12.80 4.02
CA GLN A 21 -27.26 -12.87 3.00
C GLN A 21 -26.20 -13.88 3.44
N GLN A 22 -26.28 -15.10 2.92
CA GLN A 22 -25.31 -16.16 3.18
C GLN A 22 -24.03 -15.93 2.35
N ARG A 23 -23.16 -15.03 2.81
CA ARG A 23 -21.86 -14.70 2.20
C ARG A 23 -20.72 -15.15 3.09
N TRP A 24 -19.69 -15.73 2.50
CA TRP A 24 -18.48 -16.12 3.21
C TRP A 24 -17.24 -15.85 2.35
N CYS A 25 -16.08 -15.82 3.02
CA CYS A 25 -14.77 -15.51 2.46
C CYS A 25 -13.85 -16.74 2.50
N GLY A 26 -13.05 -16.90 1.45
CA GLY A 26 -12.10 -18.02 1.27
C GLY A 26 -10.76 -17.84 1.98
N PHE A 27 -10.60 -16.79 2.79
CA PHE A 27 -9.34 -16.48 3.45
C PHE A 27 -8.80 -17.65 4.27
N ASP A 28 -9.60 -18.30 5.11
CA ASP A 28 -9.09 -19.36 6.00
C ASP A 28 -8.55 -20.57 5.23
N GLN A 29 -9.16 -20.91 4.08
CA GLN A 29 -8.64 -21.96 3.21
C GLN A 29 -7.31 -21.53 2.57
N THR A 30 -7.25 -20.30 2.06
CA THR A 30 -6.03 -19.72 1.48
C THR A 30 -4.89 -19.67 2.49
N LEU A 31 -5.19 -19.32 3.75
CA LEU A 31 -4.24 -19.29 4.85
C LEU A 31 -3.73 -20.69 5.20
N ARG A 32 -4.63 -21.70 5.25
CA ARG A 32 -4.22 -23.10 5.48
C ARG A 32 -3.34 -23.64 4.35
N GLU A 33 -3.60 -23.27 3.10
CA GLU A 33 -2.75 -23.65 1.96
C GLU A 33 -1.36 -23.00 2.07
N GLN A 34 -1.31 -21.74 2.48
CA GLN A 34 -0.06 -21.03 2.76
C GLN A 34 0.73 -21.68 3.90
N ASP A 35 0.08 -22.00 5.03
CA ASP A 35 0.70 -22.67 6.18
C ASP A 35 1.25 -24.06 5.81
N LYS A 36 0.57 -24.79 4.90
CA LYS A 36 1.09 -26.06 4.37
C LYS A 36 2.33 -25.87 3.49
N ALA A 37 2.36 -24.81 2.69
CA ALA A 37 3.50 -24.50 1.83
C ALA A 37 4.71 -23.99 2.63
N ASN A 38 4.48 -23.25 3.73
CA ASN A 38 5.51 -22.68 4.58
C ASN A 38 5.21 -22.89 6.08
N PRO A 39 5.37 -24.12 6.61
CA PRO A 39 5.01 -24.42 7.99
C PRO A 39 5.79 -23.56 9.01
N GLY A 40 5.07 -22.98 9.97
CA GLY A 40 5.66 -22.19 11.06
C GLY A 40 5.92 -20.71 10.72
N LEU A 41 5.92 -20.33 9.43
CA LEU A 41 6.27 -18.98 9.00
C LEU A 41 5.33 -17.91 9.56
N ARG A 42 4.03 -18.19 9.51
CA ARG A 42 3.00 -17.30 10.05
C ARG A 42 3.11 -17.13 11.56
N GLN A 43 3.27 -18.23 12.28
CA GLN A 43 3.42 -18.21 13.74
C GLN A 43 4.70 -17.46 14.15
N THR A 44 5.75 -17.49 13.33
CA THR A 44 6.94 -16.66 13.55
C THR A 44 6.63 -15.17 13.41
N PHE A 45 5.88 -14.75 12.38
CA PHE A 45 5.48 -13.36 12.23
C PHE A 45 4.50 -12.89 13.30
N ASP A 46 3.50 -13.69 13.66
CA ASP A 46 2.57 -13.36 14.75
C ASP A 46 3.34 -13.07 16.06
N LYS A 47 4.32 -13.92 16.40
CA LYS A 47 5.19 -13.69 17.58
C LYS A 47 6.03 -12.42 17.48
N ILE A 48 6.50 -12.06 16.28
CA ILE A 48 7.24 -10.81 16.05
C ILE A 48 6.30 -9.62 16.31
N ILE A 49 5.08 -9.64 15.76
CA ILE A 49 4.10 -8.57 15.94
C ILE A 49 3.66 -8.44 17.41
N GLN A 50 3.39 -9.56 18.08
CA GLN A 50 3.06 -9.57 19.51
C GLN A 50 4.16 -8.94 20.37
N LYS A 51 5.43 -9.23 20.06
CA LYS A 51 6.57 -8.63 20.76
C LYS A 51 6.62 -7.11 20.53
N VAL A 52 6.45 -6.66 19.28
CA VAL A 52 6.38 -5.23 18.93
C VAL A 52 5.24 -4.53 19.69
N HIS A 53 4.05 -5.12 19.72
CA HIS A 53 2.90 -4.60 20.48
C HIS A 53 3.19 -4.49 21.99
N ALA A 54 3.77 -5.54 22.59
CA ALA A 54 4.11 -5.55 24.01
C ALA A 54 5.15 -4.48 24.36
N GLU A 55 6.14 -4.27 23.49
CA GLU A 55 7.16 -3.23 23.65
C GLU A 55 6.57 -1.82 23.55
N LYS A 56 5.73 -1.55 22.53
CA LYS A 56 5.01 -0.27 22.39
C LYS A 56 4.16 0.06 23.62
N LYS A 57 3.48 -0.93 24.21
CA LYS A 57 2.68 -0.75 25.43
C LYS A 57 3.53 -0.36 26.64
N ASN A 58 4.72 -0.92 26.76
CA ASN A 58 5.64 -0.65 27.86
C ASN A 58 6.43 0.66 27.69
N ASN A 59 6.56 1.16 26.47
CA ASN A 59 7.25 2.42 26.16
C ASN A 59 6.45 3.28 25.15
N PRO A 60 5.38 3.97 25.58
CA PRO A 60 4.54 4.77 24.68
C PRO A 60 5.30 5.89 23.96
N SER A 61 6.42 6.35 24.54
CA SER A 61 7.34 7.34 23.96
C SER A 61 8.21 6.81 22.81
N SER A 62 8.34 5.50 22.64
CA SER A 62 9.01 4.89 21.48
C SER A 62 8.08 4.69 20.28
N ALA A 63 6.77 4.93 20.43
CA ALA A 63 5.82 5.00 19.32
C ALA A 63 6.04 6.29 18.51
N VAL A 64 7.26 6.51 18.01
CA VAL A 64 7.44 7.21 16.75
C VAL A 64 7.05 6.20 15.66
N GLY A 65 5.76 5.84 15.63
CA GLY A 65 5.15 5.35 14.40
C GLY A 65 5.54 6.35 13.33
N LYS A 66 5.80 5.89 12.11
CA LYS A 66 5.93 6.79 10.97
C LYS A 66 4.57 7.47 10.80
N VAL A 67 4.32 8.52 11.58
CA VAL A 67 3.23 9.46 11.38
C VAL A 67 3.62 10.22 10.14
N VAL A 68 3.38 9.61 8.99
CA VAL A 68 3.37 10.34 7.74
C VAL A 68 2.15 11.25 7.86
N ASN A 69 2.38 12.56 7.84
CA ASN A 69 1.36 13.58 7.63
C ASN A 69 0.75 13.39 6.22
N GLY A 70 0.05 12.27 5.99
CA GLY A 70 -0.43 11.87 4.67
C GLY A 70 -1.11 10.50 4.68
N VAL A 71 -1.95 10.29 3.68
CA VAL A 71 -2.62 9.01 3.40
C VAL A 71 -1.70 8.19 2.51
N TYR A 72 -1.42 6.94 2.90
CA TYR A 72 -0.66 5.97 2.11
C TYR A 72 -1.47 5.57 0.88
N GLU A 73 -1.04 6.02 -0.30
CA GLU A 73 -1.62 5.57 -1.56
C GLU A 73 -1.06 4.21 -1.93
N ILE A 74 -1.93 3.21 -1.98
CA ILE A 74 -1.58 1.85 -2.38
C ILE A 74 -2.02 1.69 -3.84
N PRO A 75 -1.09 1.55 -4.80
CA PRO A 75 -1.45 1.34 -6.18
C PRO A 75 -2.07 -0.05 -6.36
N VAL A 76 -3.24 -0.10 -6.99
CA VAL A 76 -3.93 -1.34 -7.30
C VAL A 76 -4.07 -1.52 -8.80
N VAL A 77 -4.00 -2.78 -9.25
CA VAL A 77 -4.38 -3.18 -10.61
C VAL A 77 -5.53 -4.16 -10.54
N VAL A 78 -6.57 -3.91 -11.33
CA VAL A 78 -7.74 -4.78 -11.46
C VAL A 78 -7.62 -5.60 -12.73
N HIS A 79 -7.34 -6.89 -12.58
CA HIS A 79 -7.39 -7.88 -13.65
C HIS A 79 -8.81 -8.42 -13.76
N LEU A 80 -9.59 -7.88 -14.69
CA LEU A 80 -10.95 -8.32 -14.92
C LEU A 80 -10.97 -9.50 -15.91
N ILE A 81 -11.42 -10.66 -15.44
CA ILE A 81 -11.47 -11.90 -16.21
C ILE A 81 -12.92 -12.17 -16.61
N HIS A 82 -13.29 -11.86 -17.85
CA HIS A 82 -14.67 -11.98 -18.32
C HIS A 82 -14.88 -13.24 -19.18
N PRO A 83 -16.09 -13.83 -19.20
CA PRO A 83 -16.40 -14.92 -20.13
C PRO A 83 -16.42 -14.41 -21.58
N SER A 84 -16.33 -15.35 -22.54
CA SER A 84 -16.38 -15.02 -23.96
C SER A 84 -17.73 -14.40 -24.34
N GLY A 85 -17.69 -13.30 -25.09
CA GLY A 85 -18.89 -12.57 -25.52
C GLY A 85 -19.47 -11.60 -24.48
N ALA A 86 -18.89 -11.46 -23.29
CA ALA A 86 -19.32 -10.46 -22.33
C ALA A 86 -18.89 -9.05 -22.75
N GLU A 87 -19.85 -8.19 -23.09
CA GLU A 87 -19.62 -6.78 -23.42
C GLU A 87 -19.37 -5.92 -22.18
N ILE A 88 -18.66 -4.80 -22.33
CA ILE A 88 -18.40 -3.87 -21.22
C ILE A 88 -19.74 -3.30 -20.70
N GLY A 89 -19.90 -3.26 -19.38
CA GLY A 89 -21.13 -2.88 -18.68
C GLY A 89 -22.07 -4.05 -18.38
N THR A 90 -21.70 -5.29 -18.75
CA THR A 90 -22.48 -6.48 -18.41
C THR A 90 -22.10 -7.06 -17.05
N THR A 91 -22.88 -8.05 -16.57
CA THR A 91 -22.72 -8.71 -15.27
C THR A 91 -21.28 -9.09 -14.92
N TYR A 92 -20.52 -9.60 -15.89
CA TYR A 92 -19.16 -10.12 -15.69
C TYR A 92 -18.07 -9.28 -16.35
N ASN A 93 -18.42 -8.15 -16.96
CA ASN A 93 -17.47 -7.25 -17.61
C ASN A 93 -17.80 -5.79 -17.25
N LYS A 94 -17.57 -5.44 -15.99
CA LYS A 94 -17.92 -4.15 -15.36
C LYS A 94 -17.23 -2.96 -16.03
N THR A 95 -17.88 -1.82 -16.11
CA THR A 95 -17.28 -0.55 -16.58
C THR A 95 -16.15 -0.07 -15.66
N ASP A 96 -15.27 0.78 -16.19
CA ASP A 96 -14.21 1.42 -15.40
C ASP A 96 -14.78 2.27 -14.25
N ALA A 97 -15.92 2.94 -14.49
CA ALA A 97 -16.60 3.74 -13.49
C ALA A 97 -17.17 2.91 -12.33
N GLU A 98 -17.72 1.72 -12.62
CA GLU A 98 -18.19 0.80 -11.58
C GLU A 98 -17.04 0.29 -10.71
N ILE A 99 -15.90 -0.05 -11.33
CA ILE A 99 -14.70 -0.50 -10.62
C ILE A 99 -14.11 0.64 -9.77
N GLN A 100 -14.00 1.85 -10.31
CA GLN A 100 -13.55 3.02 -9.56
C GLN A 100 -14.47 3.30 -8.37
N GLY A 101 -15.79 3.30 -8.59
CA GLY A 101 -16.77 3.52 -7.54
C GLY A 101 -16.73 2.44 -6.46
N TRP A 102 -16.43 1.19 -6.81
CA TRP A 102 -16.23 0.10 -5.86
C TRP A 102 -15.01 0.32 -4.96
N LEU A 103 -13.87 0.71 -5.54
CA LEU A 103 -12.66 1.06 -4.78
C LEU A 103 -12.87 2.29 -3.89
N GLU A 104 -13.62 3.29 -4.36
CA GLU A 104 -13.96 4.48 -3.57
C GLU A 104 -14.83 4.15 -2.35
N ARG A 105 -15.77 3.20 -2.46
CA ARG A 105 -16.52 2.72 -1.29
C ARG A 105 -15.60 2.06 -0.27
N ALA A 106 -14.69 1.19 -0.70
CA ALA A 106 -13.72 0.58 0.20
C ALA A 106 -12.82 1.63 0.89
N ASN A 107 -12.35 2.63 0.13
CA ASN A 107 -11.58 3.75 0.69
C ASN A 107 -12.38 4.54 1.74
N GLN A 108 -13.67 4.78 1.51
CA GLN A 108 -14.54 5.45 2.49
C GLN A 108 -14.72 4.60 3.75
N MET A 109 -14.80 3.26 3.63
CA MET A 109 -14.89 2.36 4.77
C MET A 109 -13.62 2.41 5.63
N TYR A 110 -12.43 2.37 5.01
CA TYR A 110 -11.16 2.53 5.72
C TYR A 110 -10.96 3.92 6.32
N ALA A 111 -11.47 4.96 5.65
CA ALA A 111 -11.45 6.32 6.17
C ALA A 111 -12.51 6.57 7.27
N GLY A 112 -13.37 5.59 7.60
CA GLY A 112 -14.47 5.76 8.54
C GLY A 112 -15.53 6.78 8.10
N THR A 113 -15.59 7.09 6.80
CA THR A 113 -16.48 8.12 6.22
C THR A 113 -17.61 7.55 5.36
N TYR A 114 -17.70 6.22 5.24
CA TYR A 114 -18.73 5.57 4.45
C TYR A 114 -20.14 5.86 4.99
N ALA A 115 -21.01 6.37 4.12
CA ALA A 115 -22.38 6.71 4.48
C ALA A 115 -23.27 5.45 4.43
N TRP A 116 -23.37 4.75 5.56
CA TRP A 116 -24.22 3.56 5.71
C TRP A 116 -25.71 3.91 5.58
N PRO A 117 -26.55 3.04 4.97
CA PRO A 117 -28.00 3.26 4.84
C PRO A 117 -28.71 3.40 6.18
N SER A 118 -28.27 2.61 7.15
CA SER A 118 -28.77 2.60 8.52
C SER A 118 -27.67 2.11 9.44
N MET A 119 -27.55 2.71 10.61
CA MET A 119 -26.62 2.29 11.67
C MET A 119 -27.41 1.99 12.93
N ALA A 120 -27.02 0.92 13.64
CA ALA A 120 -27.54 0.65 14.97
C ALA A 120 -27.14 1.80 15.92
N ALA A 121 -27.97 2.10 16.92
CA ALA A 121 -27.71 3.21 17.85
C ALA A 121 -26.42 3.01 18.67
N ASP A 122 -26.01 1.75 18.83
CA ASP A 122 -24.83 1.26 19.53
C ASP A 122 -23.67 0.88 18.58
N PHE A 123 -23.75 1.25 17.30
CA PHE A 123 -22.69 1.01 16.31
C PHE A 123 -21.35 1.66 16.72
N GLY A 124 -21.40 2.84 17.33
CA GLY A 124 -20.20 3.60 17.70
C GLY A 124 -19.49 4.23 16.49
N GLN A 125 -18.17 4.38 16.59
CA GLN A 125 -17.32 4.93 15.51
C GLN A 125 -16.40 3.85 14.96
N SER A 126 -16.10 3.94 13.66
CA SER A 126 -15.06 3.11 13.04
C SER A 126 -13.69 3.74 13.24
N ALA A 127 -12.67 2.91 13.43
CA ALA A 127 -11.30 3.33 13.29
C ALA A 127 -11.04 3.88 11.87
N VAL A 128 -10.08 4.78 11.78
CA VAL A 128 -9.65 5.44 10.55
C VAL A 128 -8.24 4.97 10.24
N PHE A 129 -8.06 4.39 9.06
CA PHE A 129 -6.75 3.98 8.57
C PHE A 129 -6.27 4.98 7.52
N PRO A 130 -5.03 5.48 7.61
CA PRO A 130 -4.47 6.43 6.65
C PRO A 130 -4.05 5.72 5.36
N ILE A 131 -4.93 4.95 4.74
CA ILE A 131 -4.70 4.21 3.49
C ILE A 131 -5.69 4.62 2.43
N ARG A 132 -5.26 4.60 1.18
CA ARG A 132 -6.12 4.84 0.02
C ARG A 132 -5.68 3.98 -1.15
N LEU A 133 -6.58 3.15 -1.63
CA LEU A 133 -6.40 2.34 -2.83
C LEU A 133 -6.62 3.22 -4.05
N VAL A 134 -5.64 3.24 -4.94
CA VAL A 134 -5.66 4.08 -6.15
C VAL A 134 -5.35 3.20 -7.36
N LEU A 135 -6.25 3.19 -8.34
CA LEU A 135 -5.97 2.51 -9.61
C LEU A 135 -4.65 3.00 -10.20
N ALA A 136 -3.80 2.05 -10.59
CA ALA A 136 -2.52 2.34 -11.19
C ALA A 136 -2.63 3.30 -12.38
N LYS A 137 -1.68 4.23 -12.49
CA LYS A 137 -1.58 5.22 -13.58
C LYS A 137 -0.40 4.95 -14.51
N ARG A 138 0.45 4.00 -14.14
CA ARG A 138 1.55 3.47 -14.93
C ARG A 138 1.61 1.95 -14.81
N ASP A 139 1.87 1.26 -15.91
CA ASP A 139 2.05 -0.19 -15.94
C ASP A 139 3.51 -0.59 -15.63
N PRO A 140 3.83 -1.89 -15.46
CA PRO A 140 5.19 -2.35 -15.18
C PRO A 140 6.22 -2.03 -16.28
N ASN A 141 5.74 -1.80 -17.51
CA ASN A 141 6.57 -1.44 -18.67
C ASN A 141 6.69 0.08 -18.86
N CYS A 142 6.19 0.86 -17.90
CA CYS A 142 6.18 2.31 -17.91
C CYS A 142 5.30 2.98 -18.96
N ASN A 143 4.20 2.34 -19.35
CA ASN A 143 3.16 2.97 -20.15
C ASN A 143 2.05 3.52 -19.25
N ALA A 144 1.34 4.55 -19.73
CA ALA A 144 0.15 5.03 -19.06
C ALA A 144 -0.93 3.93 -19.05
N THR A 145 -1.64 3.79 -17.94
CA THR A 145 -2.70 2.79 -17.78
C THR A 145 -3.86 3.36 -16.98
N THR A 146 -5.04 2.78 -17.15
CA THR A 146 -6.20 3.04 -16.29
C THR A 146 -6.11 2.26 -14.98
N GLY A 147 -5.22 1.27 -14.89
CA GLY A 147 -5.13 0.32 -13.78
C GLY A 147 -6.16 -0.81 -13.87
N ILE A 148 -6.92 -0.89 -14.97
CA ILE A 148 -7.91 -1.93 -15.22
C ILE A 148 -7.51 -2.64 -16.51
N VAL A 149 -7.25 -3.95 -16.42
CA VAL A 149 -6.87 -4.78 -17.57
C VAL A 149 -7.90 -5.89 -17.73
N ARG A 150 -8.41 -6.08 -18.96
CA ARG A 150 -9.51 -7.00 -19.25
C ARG A 150 -9.00 -8.19 -20.05
N TYR A 151 -9.36 -9.39 -19.61
CA TYR A 151 -8.93 -10.63 -20.23
C TYR A 151 -10.14 -11.53 -20.52
N ASN A 152 -10.14 -12.12 -21.72
CA ASN A 152 -11.15 -13.11 -22.11
C ASN A 152 -10.83 -14.46 -21.46
N GLY A 153 -11.34 -14.66 -20.25
CA GLY A 153 -11.23 -15.91 -19.50
C GLY A 153 -11.86 -17.10 -20.19
N GLY A 154 -12.81 -16.89 -21.12
CA GLY A 154 -13.42 -17.97 -21.89
C GLY A 154 -12.46 -18.72 -22.83
N THR A 155 -11.22 -18.24 -22.97
CA THR A 155 -10.11 -18.98 -23.60
C THR A 155 -9.55 -20.10 -22.71
N LEU A 156 -9.80 -20.04 -21.40
CA LEU A 156 -9.39 -21.04 -20.43
C LEU A 156 -10.44 -22.17 -20.34
N ASN A 157 -9.95 -23.39 -20.21
CA ASN A 157 -10.82 -24.57 -20.11
C ASN A 157 -11.80 -24.43 -18.92
N GLY A 158 -13.09 -24.66 -19.17
CA GLY A 158 -14.15 -24.61 -18.15
C GLY A 158 -14.59 -23.22 -17.67
N TYR A 159 -13.86 -22.14 -17.99
CA TYR A 159 -14.13 -20.81 -17.39
C TYR A 159 -15.51 -20.24 -17.73
N ASN A 160 -15.97 -20.40 -18.98
CA ASN A 160 -17.29 -19.87 -19.39
C ASN A 160 -18.44 -20.47 -18.57
N ALA A 161 -18.33 -21.75 -18.19
CA ALA A 161 -19.38 -22.45 -17.45
C ALA A 161 -19.22 -22.32 -15.93
N SER A 162 -17.97 -22.25 -15.45
CA SER A 162 -17.68 -22.45 -14.02
C SER A 162 -16.84 -21.35 -13.36
N GLY A 163 -16.34 -20.38 -14.13
CA GLY A 163 -15.44 -19.35 -13.63
C GLY A 163 -14.13 -19.93 -13.10
N MET A 164 -13.74 -19.53 -11.90
CA MET A 164 -12.55 -20.03 -11.21
C MET A 164 -12.86 -21.27 -10.38
N ALA A 165 -12.03 -22.30 -10.52
CA ALA A 165 -12.03 -23.45 -9.62
C ALA A 165 -11.38 -23.06 -8.29
N TYR A 166 -12.06 -23.33 -7.17
CA TYR A 166 -11.57 -22.98 -5.82
C TYR A 166 -11.72 -24.14 -4.81
N GLN A 167 -12.94 -24.56 -4.51
CA GLN A 167 -13.22 -25.73 -3.67
C GLN A 167 -13.39 -27.01 -4.49
N SER A 168 -13.76 -26.88 -5.76
CA SER A 168 -13.96 -27.98 -6.68
C SER A 168 -12.90 -27.97 -7.80
N ALA A 169 -12.98 -28.94 -8.70
CA ALA A 169 -12.19 -28.93 -9.94
C ALA A 169 -12.93 -28.24 -11.11
N ASN A 170 -14.07 -27.60 -10.87
CA ASN A 170 -14.90 -26.99 -11.91
C ASN A 170 -14.42 -25.59 -12.26
N GLY A 171 -13.92 -25.40 -13.47
CA GLY A 171 -13.49 -24.09 -13.99
C GLY A 171 -11.98 -23.97 -14.20
N ALA A 172 -11.51 -22.74 -14.42
CA ALA A 172 -10.08 -22.48 -14.58
C ALA A 172 -9.40 -22.41 -13.22
N ASN A 173 -8.28 -23.11 -13.05
CA ASN A 173 -7.48 -23.00 -11.84
C ASN A 173 -6.74 -21.65 -11.75
N ARG A 174 -6.30 -21.28 -10.54
CA ARG A 174 -5.58 -20.03 -10.25
C ARG A 174 -4.36 -19.82 -11.16
N ALA A 175 -3.57 -20.87 -11.41
CA ALA A 175 -2.38 -20.78 -12.25
C ALA A 175 -2.71 -20.46 -13.72
N ALA A 176 -3.78 -21.05 -14.27
CA ALA A 176 -4.24 -20.78 -15.63
C ALA A 176 -4.75 -19.34 -15.77
N ILE A 177 -5.49 -18.83 -14.77
CA ILE A 177 -5.93 -17.43 -14.75
C ILE A 177 -4.73 -16.48 -14.73
N LYS A 178 -3.71 -16.77 -13.91
CA LYS A 178 -2.49 -15.95 -13.83
C LYS A 178 -1.60 -16.07 -15.07
N GLY A 179 -1.67 -17.20 -15.78
CA GLY A 179 -1.04 -17.35 -17.09
C GLY A 179 -1.69 -16.46 -18.15
N LEU A 180 -3.00 -16.27 -18.09
CA LEU A 180 -3.74 -15.35 -18.96
C LEU A 180 -3.57 -13.88 -18.53
N ALA A 181 -3.59 -13.62 -17.22
CA ALA A 181 -3.51 -12.31 -16.60
C ALA A 181 -2.32 -12.24 -15.63
N PRO A 182 -1.11 -11.96 -16.15
CA PRO A 182 0.11 -11.97 -15.37
C PRO A 182 0.08 -10.99 -14.21
N HIS A 183 0.63 -11.45 -13.09
CA HIS A 183 0.76 -10.66 -11.88
C HIS A 183 1.67 -9.44 -12.13
N TRP A 184 1.26 -8.26 -11.67
CA TRP A 184 2.13 -7.08 -11.65
C TRP A 184 3.02 -7.12 -10.40
N PRO A 185 4.24 -6.56 -10.45
CA PRO A 185 5.20 -6.64 -9.34
C PRO A 185 4.63 -6.10 -8.02
N GLU A 186 4.71 -6.92 -6.99
CA GLU A 186 4.07 -6.76 -5.67
C GLU A 186 4.77 -5.69 -4.83
N ALA A 187 6.02 -5.40 -5.17
CA ALA A 187 6.72 -4.23 -4.64
C ALA A 187 6.06 -2.91 -5.07
N SER A 188 5.26 -2.91 -6.15
CA SER A 188 4.69 -1.69 -6.74
C SER A 188 3.17 -1.69 -6.85
N TYR A 189 2.51 -2.85 -6.88
CA TYR A 189 1.07 -2.97 -7.10
C TYR A 189 0.46 -4.08 -6.24
N PHE A 190 -0.72 -3.82 -5.69
CA PHE A 190 -1.59 -4.88 -5.19
C PHE A 190 -2.51 -5.38 -6.32
N ASN A 191 -2.51 -6.69 -6.56
CA ASN A 191 -3.23 -7.30 -7.68
C ASN A 191 -4.62 -7.78 -7.23
N ILE A 192 -5.65 -7.34 -7.95
CA ILE A 192 -7.04 -7.70 -7.68
C ILE A 192 -7.61 -8.38 -8.93
N TYR A 193 -7.98 -9.65 -8.81
CA TYR A 193 -8.63 -10.40 -9.87
C TYR A 193 -10.14 -10.35 -9.69
N VAL A 194 -10.86 -9.78 -10.66
CA VAL A 194 -12.32 -9.80 -10.69
C VAL A 194 -12.76 -10.88 -11.67
N ILE A 195 -13.35 -11.96 -11.15
CA ILE A 195 -13.75 -13.14 -11.92
C ILE A 195 -15.27 -13.25 -12.04
N SER A 196 -15.77 -14.08 -12.96
CA SER A 196 -17.22 -14.26 -13.16
C SER A 196 -17.90 -14.91 -11.94
N MET A 197 -17.37 -16.05 -11.48
CA MET A 197 -17.90 -16.86 -10.39
C MET A 197 -16.85 -17.85 -9.87
N PHE A 198 -17.12 -18.48 -8.73
CA PHE A 198 -16.36 -19.61 -8.19
C PHE A 198 -17.15 -20.91 -8.39
N ASP A 199 -16.47 -21.99 -8.79
CA ASP A 199 -16.99 -23.36 -8.77
C ASP A 199 -18.39 -23.55 -9.41
N ALA A 200 -18.67 -22.81 -10.49
CA ALA A 200 -19.96 -22.79 -11.18
C ALA A 200 -21.16 -22.29 -10.36
N ASP A 201 -20.93 -21.50 -9.30
CA ASP A 201 -22.00 -20.83 -8.56
C ASP A 201 -22.34 -19.46 -9.19
N PRO A 202 -23.46 -19.35 -9.95
CA PRO A 202 -23.81 -18.13 -10.66
C PRO A 202 -24.38 -17.04 -9.75
N THR A 203 -24.60 -17.31 -8.44
CA THR A 203 -25.29 -16.37 -7.55
C THR A 203 -24.42 -15.14 -7.29
N PRO A 204 -24.77 -13.93 -7.77
CA PRO A 204 -23.80 -12.83 -7.79
C PRO A 204 -23.42 -12.29 -6.40
N ASN A 205 -24.28 -12.50 -5.39
CA ASN A 205 -24.25 -11.82 -4.09
C ASN A 205 -24.40 -12.78 -2.89
N ALA A 206 -24.06 -14.06 -3.07
CA ALA A 206 -24.13 -15.11 -2.07
C ALA A 206 -23.02 -16.14 -2.30
N GLY A 207 -22.81 -17.01 -1.31
CA GLY A 207 -21.76 -18.02 -1.31
C GLY A 207 -20.38 -17.42 -1.10
N LEU A 208 -19.38 -18.01 -1.74
CA LEU A 208 -18.01 -17.50 -1.73
C LEU A 208 -17.94 -16.19 -2.50
N MET A 209 -17.59 -15.11 -1.81
CA MET A 209 -17.55 -13.78 -2.41
C MET A 209 -16.16 -13.36 -2.87
N GLY A 210 -15.13 -13.81 -2.17
CA GLY A 210 -13.74 -13.53 -2.48
C GLY A 210 -12.79 -14.16 -1.49
N PHE A 211 -11.51 -13.92 -1.71
CA PHE A 211 -10.43 -14.16 -0.75
C PHE A 211 -9.29 -13.18 -1.02
N ALA A 212 -8.43 -12.98 -0.02
CA ALA A 212 -7.12 -12.35 -0.19
C ALA A 212 -6.01 -13.17 0.46
N ALA A 213 -4.79 -12.96 -0.02
CA ALA A 213 -3.59 -13.51 0.62
C ALA A 213 -3.19 -12.68 1.85
N PHE A 214 -2.66 -13.33 2.88
CA PHE A 214 -2.09 -12.65 4.05
C PHE A 214 -0.74 -11.97 3.72
N PRO A 215 -0.29 -10.91 4.44
CA PRO A 215 0.94 -10.17 4.13
C PRO A 215 2.19 -11.03 3.96
N ASN A 216 2.33 -12.08 4.76
CA ASN A 216 3.47 -13.00 4.76
C ASN A 216 3.36 -14.15 3.75
N ASN A 217 2.43 -14.07 2.78
CA ASN A 217 2.43 -14.99 1.66
C ASN A 217 3.57 -14.66 0.69
N LEU A 218 3.94 -15.60 -0.19
CA LEU A 218 4.91 -15.35 -1.24
C LEU A 218 4.44 -14.19 -2.13
N ASP A 219 5.35 -13.35 -2.60
CA ASP A 219 5.04 -12.24 -3.52
C ASP A 219 4.16 -12.71 -4.67
N ALA A 220 4.58 -13.78 -5.34
CA ALA A 220 3.86 -14.38 -6.45
C ALA A 220 2.47 -14.91 -6.11
N ASN A 221 2.00 -14.85 -4.86
CA ASN A 221 0.66 -15.25 -4.41
C ASN A 221 -0.04 -14.14 -3.59
N TYR A 222 0.55 -12.96 -3.47
CA TYR A 222 0.01 -11.84 -2.69
C TYR A 222 -0.97 -11.00 -3.52
N GLU A 223 -2.22 -11.46 -3.54
CA GLU A 223 -3.31 -10.95 -4.38
C GLU A 223 -4.68 -11.17 -3.73
N SER A 224 -5.71 -10.61 -4.36
CA SER A 224 -7.12 -10.89 -4.05
C SER A 224 -7.88 -11.40 -5.27
N PHE A 225 -8.82 -12.32 -5.05
CA PHE A 225 -9.80 -12.76 -6.04
C PHE A 225 -11.21 -12.41 -5.55
N MET A 226 -11.99 -11.78 -6.41
CA MET A 226 -13.31 -11.25 -6.11
C MET A 226 -14.34 -11.71 -7.15
N LYS A 227 -15.53 -12.12 -6.69
CA LYS A 227 -16.68 -12.39 -7.57
C LYS A 227 -17.17 -11.09 -8.19
N SER A 228 -17.47 -11.06 -9.49
CA SER A 228 -17.84 -9.83 -10.21
C SER A 228 -19.06 -9.08 -9.62
N GLY A 229 -19.96 -9.80 -8.95
CA GLY A 229 -21.15 -9.20 -8.31
C GLY A 229 -20.83 -8.13 -7.26
N VAL A 230 -19.72 -8.26 -6.53
CA VAL A 230 -19.33 -7.33 -5.45
C VAL A 230 -19.09 -5.90 -5.95
N VAL A 231 -18.67 -5.75 -7.21
CA VAL A 231 -18.31 -4.45 -7.80
C VAL A 231 -19.53 -3.53 -7.87
N THR A 232 -20.70 -4.10 -8.18
CA THR A 232 -21.93 -3.33 -8.41
C THR A 232 -22.93 -3.43 -7.27
N ASN A 233 -22.73 -4.36 -6.33
CA ASN A 233 -23.63 -4.50 -5.19
C ASN A 233 -23.53 -3.25 -4.28
N PRO A 234 -24.65 -2.55 -4.01
CA PRO A 234 -24.66 -1.42 -3.08
C PRO A 234 -24.20 -1.87 -1.69
N HIS A 235 -23.43 -1.00 -1.01
CA HIS A 235 -22.94 -1.24 0.36
C HIS A 235 -22.12 -2.52 0.55
N ASP A 236 -21.61 -3.10 -0.55
CA ASP A 236 -20.80 -4.31 -0.47
C ASP A 236 -19.51 -4.07 0.30
N THR A 237 -19.28 -4.87 1.33
CA THR A 237 -18.13 -4.77 2.22
C THR A 237 -17.03 -5.78 1.89
N THR A 238 -17.30 -6.73 0.97
CA THR A 238 -16.43 -7.88 0.72
C THR A 238 -15.00 -7.45 0.44
N PHE A 239 -14.79 -6.43 -0.39
CA PHE A 239 -13.43 -6.02 -0.72
C PHE A 239 -12.70 -5.33 0.45
N ALA A 240 -13.41 -4.55 1.27
CA ALA A 240 -12.82 -3.97 2.48
C ALA A 240 -12.48 -5.06 3.52
N HIS A 241 -13.28 -6.13 3.57
CA HIS A 241 -12.99 -7.32 4.34
C HIS A 241 -11.76 -8.06 3.80
N GLU A 242 -11.74 -8.42 2.51
CA GLU A 242 -10.61 -9.13 1.90
C GLU A 242 -9.31 -8.34 1.97
N PHE A 243 -9.35 -7.04 1.67
CA PHE A 243 -8.15 -6.22 1.77
C PHE A 243 -7.73 -6.00 3.23
N GLY A 244 -8.65 -6.13 4.20
CA GLY A 244 -8.31 -6.24 5.63
C GLY A 244 -7.41 -7.44 5.92
N HIS A 245 -7.71 -8.61 5.34
CA HIS A 245 -6.83 -9.77 5.39
C HIS A 245 -5.49 -9.53 4.70
N ALA A 246 -5.48 -8.87 3.54
CA ALA A 246 -4.26 -8.49 2.84
C ALA A 246 -3.36 -7.57 3.67
N MET A 247 -3.93 -6.81 4.60
CA MET A 247 -3.20 -5.96 5.52
C MET A 247 -2.85 -6.61 6.87
N GLY A 248 -3.27 -7.86 7.11
CA GLY A 248 -2.85 -8.61 8.29
C GLY A 248 -3.92 -8.87 9.34
N LEU A 249 -5.20 -8.61 9.04
CA LEU A 249 -6.30 -8.93 9.94
C LEU A 249 -6.76 -10.37 9.77
N TYR A 250 -7.01 -11.05 10.88
CA TYR A 250 -7.74 -12.32 10.89
C TYR A 250 -9.25 -12.06 10.97
N HIS A 251 -10.05 -13.10 10.76
CA HIS A 251 -11.44 -13.08 11.18
C HIS A 251 -11.52 -12.89 12.70
N THR A 252 -12.45 -12.06 13.18
CA THR A 252 -12.72 -11.86 14.63
C THR A 252 -13.08 -13.15 15.38
N PHE A 253 -13.41 -14.20 14.64
CA PHE A 253 -13.78 -15.53 15.13
C PHE A 253 -12.74 -16.59 14.71
N ASP A 254 -11.49 -16.20 14.42
CA ASP A 254 -10.44 -17.15 14.01
C ASP A 254 -10.29 -18.28 15.02
N GLY A 255 -10.15 -19.51 14.51
CA GLY A 255 -10.21 -20.74 15.32
C GLY A 255 -11.62 -21.25 15.65
N GLY A 256 -12.68 -20.49 15.35
CA GLY A 256 -14.07 -20.95 15.34
C GLY A 256 -14.56 -21.35 13.94
N THR A 257 -15.68 -22.05 13.87
CA THR A 257 -16.31 -22.46 12.60
C THR A 257 -17.32 -21.39 12.14
N TYR A 258 -17.22 -20.93 10.89
CA TYR A 258 -17.99 -19.78 10.43
C TYR A 258 -19.50 -20.02 10.34
N ASP A 259 -19.97 -21.25 10.10
CA ASP A 259 -21.40 -21.58 9.99
C ASP A 259 -21.97 -22.24 11.25
N ALA A 260 -21.16 -22.40 12.30
CA ALA A 260 -21.60 -22.89 13.59
C ALA A 260 -22.62 -21.94 14.23
N VAL A 261 -23.53 -22.51 15.01
CA VAL A 261 -24.53 -21.77 15.80
C VAL A 261 -24.13 -21.75 17.28
N PRO A 262 -24.66 -20.82 18.11
CA PRO A 262 -24.22 -20.67 19.50
C PRO A 262 -24.25 -21.91 20.41
N ALA A 263 -24.99 -22.96 20.04
CA ALA A 263 -25.04 -24.21 20.78
C ALA A 263 -23.90 -25.19 20.40
N ASP A 264 -23.20 -24.93 19.30
CA ASP A 264 -22.17 -25.82 18.76
C ASP A 264 -20.85 -25.64 19.52
N PRO A 265 -20.08 -26.72 19.72
CA PRO A 265 -18.84 -26.69 20.50
C PRO A 265 -17.73 -25.86 19.85
N ASP A 266 -17.79 -25.65 18.54
CA ASP A 266 -16.82 -24.92 17.73
C ASP A 266 -17.32 -23.52 17.30
N PHE A 267 -18.45 -23.05 17.87
CA PHE A 267 -18.95 -21.70 17.64
C PHE A 267 -18.02 -20.61 18.18
N CYS A 268 -17.48 -20.84 19.38
CA CYS A 268 -16.58 -19.89 20.03
C CYS A 268 -15.12 -20.29 19.81
N PRO A 269 -14.27 -19.38 19.32
CA PRO A 269 -12.82 -19.59 19.20
C PRO A 269 -12.16 -20.17 20.45
N PRO A 270 -11.11 -20.98 20.39
CA PRO A 270 -10.38 -21.40 21.58
C PRO A 270 -9.73 -20.18 22.29
N THR A 271 -9.63 -20.21 23.62
CA THR A 271 -9.04 -19.10 24.40
C THR A 271 -8.02 -19.60 25.42
N THR A 272 -6.92 -18.87 25.54
CA THR A 272 -5.88 -18.98 26.57
C THR A 272 -6.13 -17.98 27.72
N GLY A 273 -7.04 -17.02 27.52
CA GLY A 273 -7.31 -15.91 28.43
C GLY A 273 -6.46 -14.67 28.16
N VAL A 274 -5.66 -14.68 27.10
CA VAL A 274 -4.79 -13.58 26.68
C VAL A 274 -5.20 -13.13 25.29
N CYS A 275 -5.89 -11.99 25.19
CA CYS A 275 -6.42 -11.47 23.92
C CYS A 275 -5.39 -11.25 22.81
N ALA A 276 -4.11 -11.04 23.16
CA ALA A 276 -3.05 -10.88 22.17
C ALA A 276 -2.62 -12.21 21.52
N ASP A 277 -2.97 -13.35 22.14
CA ASP A 277 -2.65 -14.70 21.70
C ASP A 277 -3.87 -15.47 21.17
N ASP A 278 -5.06 -15.00 21.54
CA ASP A 278 -6.35 -15.63 21.23
C ASP A 278 -6.97 -15.07 19.95
N ASP A 279 -7.81 -15.87 19.31
CA ASP A 279 -8.71 -15.48 18.22
C ASP A 279 -7.99 -14.68 17.11
N ASP A 280 -8.38 -13.42 16.89
CA ASP A 280 -7.82 -12.52 15.88
C ASP A 280 -6.58 -11.75 16.34
N GLN A 281 -6.10 -12.02 17.57
CA GLN A 281 -4.95 -11.41 18.22
C GLN A 281 -5.07 -9.88 18.37
N VAL A 282 -6.30 -9.38 18.51
CA VAL A 282 -6.59 -7.96 18.72
C VAL A 282 -7.37 -7.80 20.03
N CYS A 283 -6.87 -6.96 20.94
CA CYS A 283 -7.43 -6.89 22.30
C CYS A 283 -8.68 -6.01 22.44
N ASP A 284 -8.99 -5.17 21.44
CA ASP A 284 -10.20 -4.34 21.43
C ASP A 284 -11.31 -4.93 20.54
N THR A 285 -11.11 -6.13 20.00
CA THR A 285 -12.13 -7.01 19.47
C THR A 285 -12.47 -8.05 20.52
N GLU A 286 -13.73 -8.10 20.95
CA GLU A 286 -14.15 -9.11 21.92
C GLU A 286 -14.24 -10.49 21.25
N ARG A 287 -13.89 -11.53 21.99
CA ARG A 287 -14.07 -12.92 21.55
C ARG A 287 -15.53 -13.22 21.22
N ALA A 288 -15.81 -13.67 19.99
CA ALA A 288 -17.16 -14.04 19.55
C ALA A 288 -17.13 -15.03 18.38
N GLY A 289 -18.28 -15.67 18.11
CA GLY A 289 -18.51 -16.42 16.87
C GLY A 289 -18.77 -15.52 15.66
N SER A 290 -18.88 -16.13 14.48
CA SER A 290 -18.86 -15.45 13.17
C SER A 290 -20.04 -14.55 12.80
N GLY A 291 -21.12 -14.51 13.59
CA GLY A 291 -22.33 -13.76 13.26
C GLY A 291 -23.09 -14.23 12.01
N TYR A 292 -22.59 -15.21 11.27
CA TYR A 292 -23.10 -15.66 9.97
C TYR A 292 -24.57 -16.10 10.03
N THR A 293 -24.93 -16.83 11.09
CA THR A 293 -26.28 -17.34 11.35
C THR A 293 -27.11 -16.43 12.24
N LEU A 294 -26.53 -15.34 12.77
CA LEU A 294 -27.19 -14.47 13.75
C LEU A 294 -28.03 -13.40 13.06
N TRP A 295 -29.34 -13.64 13.00
CA TRP A 295 -30.32 -12.68 12.52
C TRP A 295 -31.54 -12.60 13.46
N PRO A 296 -31.99 -11.39 13.87
CA PRO A 296 -31.35 -10.09 13.64
C PRO A 296 -29.96 -10.00 14.29
N VAL A 297 -29.12 -9.09 13.79
CA VAL A 297 -27.78 -8.86 14.36
C VAL A 297 -27.92 -8.45 15.84
N PRO A 298 -27.17 -9.09 16.77
CA PRO A 298 -27.27 -8.75 18.18
C PRO A 298 -26.98 -7.27 18.49
N THR A 299 -27.55 -6.76 19.57
CA THR A 299 -27.23 -5.43 20.10
C THR A 299 -26.33 -5.55 21.34
N ASN A 300 -25.75 -4.42 21.76
CA ASN A 300 -24.96 -4.32 22.99
C ASN A 300 -25.78 -4.51 24.28
N SER A 301 -27.10 -4.76 24.18
CA SER A 301 -27.93 -5.18 25.31
C SER A 301 -28.12 -6.70 25.39
N GLN A 302 -27.63 -7.46 24.41
CA GLN A 302 -27.74 -8.91 24.36
C GLN A 302 -26.42 -9.56 24.79
N LEU A 303 -26.52 -10.75 25.40
CA LEU A 303 -25.36 -11.52 25.83
C LEU A 303 -24.64 -12.14 24.63
N ASN A 304 -23.32 -11.99 24.63
CA ASN A 304 -22.40 -12.75 23.80
C ASN A 304 -22.18 -14.12 24.45
N THR A 305 -22.62 -15.18 23.76
CA THR A 305 -22.53 -16.57 24.24
C THR A 305 -21.10 -17.00 24.57
N CYS A 306 -20.10 -16.41 23.91
CA CYS A 306 -18.70 -16.80 24.08
C CYS A 306 -18.07 -16.23 25.34
N THR A 307 -18.50 -15.05 25.80
CA THR A 307 -17.91 -14.36 26.96
C THR A 307 -18.83 -14.33 28.18
N GLY A 308 -20.14 -14.53 27.98
CA GLY A 308 -21.15 -14.32 29.02
C GLY A 308 -21.35 -12.85 29.41
N ALA A 309 -20.67 -11.92 28.73
CA ALA A 309 -20.88 -10.48 28.83
C ALA A 309 -21.79 -10.00 27.70
N ASN A 310 -22.27 -8.76 27.76
CA ASN A 310 -22.97 -8.17 26.62
C ASN A 310 -22.01 -7.94 25.45
N TYR A 311 -22.54 -7.99 24.23
CA TYR A 311 -21.80 -7.55 23.04
C TYR A 311 -21.26 -6.12 23.20
N GLN A 312 -20.06 -5.88 22.67
CA GLN A 312 -19.30 -4.64 22.71
C GLN A 312 -18.94 -4.12 21.30
N GLY A 313 -19.54 -4.71 20.25
CA GLY A 313 -19.47 -4.19 18.89
C GLY A 313 -18.77 -5.10 17.88
N VAL A 314 -18.28 -6.29 18.26
CA VAL A 314 -17.70 -7.26 17.30
C VAL A 314 -18.72 -7.73 16.27
N GLN A 315 -20.00 -7.74 16.62
CA GLN A 315 -21.09 -8.06 15.70
C GLN A 315 -21.27 -7.00 14.60
N TYR A 316 -20.62 -5.85 14.71
CA TYR A 316 -20.52 -4.84 13.65
C TYR A 316 -19.12 -4.79 13.02
N ASN A 317 -18.22 -5.70 13.37
CA ASN A 317 -16.85 -5.67 12.87
C ASN A 317 -16.80 -6.07 11.38
N MET A 318 -16.00 -5.35 10.60
CA MET A 318 -15.77 -5.65 9.18
C MET A 318 -15.22 -7.06 8.97
N MET A 319 -14.43 -7.59 9.91
CA MET A 319 -13.80 -8.91 9.87
C MET A 319 -14.67 -10.01 10.53
N ASN A 320 -15.98 -9.78 10.66
CA ASN A 320 -16.98 -10.76 11.08
C ASN A 320 -17.93 -11.06 9.90
N TYR A 321 -18.64 -12.19 9.92
CA TYR A 321 -19.65 -12.53 8.89
C TYR A 321 -21.06 -12.16 9.32
N SER A 322 -21.22 -11.20 10.23
CA SER A 322 -22.52 -10.70 10.63
C SER A 322 -23.28 -10.10 9.43
N ASN A 323 -24.59 -10.29 9.43
CA ASN A 323 -25.49 -9.69 8.44
C ASN A 323 -25.77 -8.19 8.74
N SER A 324 -24.80 -7.47 9.32
CA SER A 324 -24.96 -6.06 9.68
C SER A 324 -24.94 -5.18 8.44
N VAL A 325 -25.88 -4.23 8.37
CA VAL A 325 -25.91 -3.22 7.29
C VAL A 325 -24.71 -2.28 7.37
N ALA A 326 -24.23 -1.99 8.58
CA ALA A 326 -23.07 -1.14 8.82
C ALA A 326 -21.94 -1.96 9.47
N GLN A 327 -20.72 -1.78 8.97
CA GLN A 327 -19.53 -2.46 9.48
C GLN A 327 -18.42 -1.46 9.82
N LYS A 328 -17.59 -1.79 10.81
CA LYS A 328 -16.50 -0.93 11.30
C LYS A 328 -15.23 -1.73 11.59
N PHE A 329 -14.12 -1.02 11.63
CA PHE A 329 -12.88 -1.54 12.21
C PHE A 329 -12.66 -0.99 13.62
N THR A 330 -11.84 -1.67 14.42
CA THR A 330 -11.38 -1.21 15.74
C THR A 330 -10.00 -0.55 15.64
N ALA A 331 -9.59 0.14 16.72
CA ALA A 331 -8.29 0.82 16.74
C ALA A 331 -7.13 -0.19 16.79
N GLY A 332 -7.29 -1.28 17.55
CA GLY A 332 -6.31 -2.36 17.65
C GLY A 332 -6.13 -3.13 16.32
N GLN A 333 -7.17 -3.21 15.48
CA GLN A 333 -7.01 -3.68 14.10
C GLN A 333 -6.10 -2.74 13.29
N GLY A 334 -6.17 -1.42 13.54
CA GLY A 334 -5.27 -0.44 12.94
C GLY A 334 -3.82 -0.63 13.36
N ASP A 335 -3.57 -0.86 14.65
CA ASP A 335 -2.22 -1.13 15.17
C ASP A 335 -1.60 -2.37 14.52
N ARG A 336 -2.40 -3.45 14.42
CA ARG A 336 -1.97 -4.70 13.78
C ARG A 336 -1.66 -4.51 12.29
N ILE A 337 -2.48 -3.74 11.58
CA ILE A 337 -2.22 -3.38 10.17
C ILE A 337 -0.92 -2.60 10.07
N GLU A 338 -0.73 -1.56 10.89
CA GLU A 338 0.49 -0.75 10.87
C GLU A 338 1.72 -1.64 11.05
N ASP A 339 1.68 -2.58 11.99
CA ASP A 339 2.85 -3.40 12.30
C ASP A 339 3.11 -4.50 11.27
N LEU A 340 2.10 -5.24 10.82
CA LEU A 340 2.36 -6.35 9.89
C LEU A 340 2.46 -5.90 8.44
N PHE A 341 1.57 -4.99 7.99
CA PHE A 341 1.59 -4.51 6.61
C PHE A 341 2.84 -3.67 6.35
N MET A 342 3.24 -2.77 7.26
CA MET A 342 4.46 -1.98 7.02
C MET A 342 5.74 -2.81 7.13
N LEU A 343 5.73 -3.89 7.93
CA LEU A 343 6.87 -4.78 8.02
C LEU A 343 7.12 -5.57 6.73
N LEU A 344 6.06 -5.99 6.04
CA LEU A 344 6.17 -6.94 4.91
C LEU A 344 5.83 -6.34 3.54
N ARG A 345 5.03 -5.26 3.52
CA ARG A 345 4.40 -4.71 2.32
C ARG A 345 4.52 -3.19 2.21
N SER A 346 5.38 -2.56 3.01
CA SER A 346 5.61 -1.11 2.99
C SER A 346 6.08 -0.56 1.64
N SER A 347 6.66 -1.38 0.76
CA SER A 347 7.01 -0.95 -0.60
C SER A 347 5.80 -0.39 -1.37
N LEU A 348 4.60 -0.93 -1.13
CA LEU A 348 3.36 -0.45 -1.74
C LEU A 348 3.04 1.00 -1.36
N THR A 349 3.43 1.45 -0.17
CA THR A 349 3.13 2.81 0.31
C THR A 349 4.06 3.87 -0.25
N THR A 350 5.21 3.46 -0.81
CA THR A 350 6.17 4.35 -1.49
C THR A 350 6.21 4.16 -3.01
N SER A 351 5.34 3.31 -3.54
CA SER A 351 5.23 3.03 -4.96
C SER A 351 4.73 4.25 -5.74
N LYS A 352 5.32 4.47 -6.91
CA LYS A 352 4.85 5.44 -7.91
C LYS A 352 3.70 4.91 -8.76
N GLY A 353 3.26 3.66 -8.57
CA GLY A 353 2.24 3.02 -9.41
C GLY A 353 0.96 3.84 -9.55
N ALA A 354 0.56 4.56 -8.50
CA ALA A 354 -0.64 5.42 -8.47
C ALA A 354 -0.41 6.83 -9.05
N THR A 355 0.84 7.21 -9.35
CA THR A 355 1.19 8.54 -9.85
C THR A 355 1.19 8.55 -11.38
N GLN A 356 0.59 9.56 -11.99
CA GLN A 356 0.61 9.71 -13.45
C GLN A 356 2.03 9.86 -13.98
N LEU A 357 2.32 9.27 -15.14
CA LEU A 357 3.61 9.46 -15.80
C LEU A 357 3.83 10.96 -16.12
N PRO A 358 5.05 11.48 -15.93
CA PRO A 358 5.37 12.85 -16.32
C PRO A 358 5.24 12.99 -17.85
N SER A 359 4.80 14.16 -18.31
CA SER A 359 4.65 14.46 -19.75
C SER A 359 5.98 14.39 -20.51
N ALA A 360 7.10 14.62 -19.82
CA ALA A 360 8.45 14.41 -20.31
C ALA A 360 9.19 13.46 -19.34
N PRO A 361 9.39 12.18 -19.72
CA PRO A 361 10.11 11.24 -18.87
C PRO A 361 11.57 11.67 -18.73
N VAL A 362 12.03 11.82 -17.48
CA VAL A 362 13.46 12.00 -17.20
C VAL A 362 14.13 10.66 -17.48
N ALA A 363 14.91 10.58 -18.56
CA ALA A 363 15.75 9.41 -18.84
C ALA A 363 16.82 9.30 -17.74
N VAL A 364 16.52 8.49 -16.72
CA VAL A 364 17.46 8.17 -15.64
C VAL A 364 18.65 7.40 -16.17
N GLY A 365 18.42 6.56 -17.20
CA GLY A 365 19.40 5.59 -17.70
C GLY A 365 19.61 4.44 -16.72
N THR A 366 20.39 3.44 -17.12
CA THR A 366 20.79 2.34 -16.25
C THR A 366 22.30 2.46 -16.01
N PRO A 367 22.78 2.45 -14.76
CA PRO A 367 24.20 2.52 -14.47
C PRO A 367 24.92 1.27 -14.96
N VAL A 368 26.25 1.33 -15.04
CA VAL A 368 27.06 0.15 -15.33
C VAL A 368 26.73 -0.96 -14.33
N ALA A 369 26.62 -2.20 -14.83
CA ALA A 369 26.37 -3.35 -13.98
C ALA A 369 27.57 -3.59 -13.06
N ALA A 370 27.30 -3.93 -11.80
CA ALA A 370 28.38 -4.31 -10.90
C ALA A 370 29.12 -5.55 -11.45
N SER A 371 30.44 -5.56 -11.36
CA SER A 371 31.31 -6.67 -11.76
C SER A 371 31.08 -7.91 -10.89
N CYS A 372 30.46 -7.73 -9.72
CA CYS A 372 30.06 -8.79 -8.82
C CYS A 372 28.79 -8.45 -8.02
N ASN A 373 28.05 -9.50 -7.68
CA ASN A 373 26.92 -9.49 -6.76
C ASN A 373 27.19 -10.50 -5.63
N PRO A 374 26.54 -10.37 -4.47
CA PRO A 374 26.62 -11.38 -3.42
C PRO A 374 26.32 -12.78 -3.95
N SER A 375 27.13 -13.77 -3.57
CA SER A 375 26.97 -15.15 -4.03
C SER A 375 25.76 -15.88 -3.41
N GLY A 376 25.17 -15.30 -2.36
CA GLY A 376 24.03 -15.85 -1.65
C GLY A 376 24.00 -15.41 -0.20
N ILE A 377 23.20 -16.13 0.58
CA ILE A 377 23.02 -15.99 2.03
C ILE A 377 23.34 -17.32 2.72
N THR A 378 24.14 -17.34 3.78
CA THR A 378 24.48 -18.59 4.50
C THR A 378 23.43 -19.00 5.52
N THR A 379 22.66 -18.05 6.04
CA THR A 379 21.64 -18.29 7.07
C THR A 379 20.26 -17.78 6.63
N PRO A 380 19.59 -18.46 5.68
CA PRO A 380 18.30 -18.04 5.14
C PRO A 380 17.13 -18.09 6.15
N GLY A 381 17.36 -18.58 7.37
CA GLY A 381 16.40 -18.50 8.49
C GLY A 381 16.44 -17.16 9.25
N GLY A 382 17.37 -16.26 8.92
CA GLY A 382 17.44 -14.92 9.48
C GLY A 382 16.36 -13.99 8.94
N PHE A 383 15.13 -14.11 9.44
CA PHE A 383 14.02 -13.26 8.98
C PHE A 383 14.29 -11.78 9.22
N LEU A 384 13.92 -10.95 8.25
CA LEU A 384 13.87 -9.48 8.25
C LEU A 384 15.21 -8.75 8.39
N VAL A 385 16.34 -9.43 8.17
CA VAL A 385 17.65 -8.77 8.16
C VAL A 385 17.88 -8.14 6.77
N GLY A 386 18.39 -6.92 6.72
CA GLY A 386 18.52 -6.16 5.48
C GLY A 386 17.91 -4.75 5.56
N PRO A 387 18.14 -3.91 4.53
CA PRO A 387 17.54 -2.59 4.46
C PRO A 387 16.01 -2.71 4.41
N THR A 388 15.32 -1.90 5.22
CA THR A 388 13.85 -1.75 5.18
C THR A 388 13.41 -0.34 4.79
N SER A 389 14.35 0.60 4.81
CA SER A 389 14.16 1.91 4.18
C SER A 389 15.49 2.48 3.72
N VAL A 390 15.51 3.03 2.50
CA VAL A 390 16.66 3.78 1.98
C VAL A 390 16.18 5.15 1.55
N LYS A 391 16.77 6.19 2.14
CA LYS A 391 16.46 7.59 1.83
C LYS A 391 17.73 8.39 1.54
N LEU A 392 17.78 8.94 0.33
CA LEU A 392 18.85 9.82 -0.17
C LEU A 392 18.27 10.75 -1.23
N GLY A 393 18.10 12.04 -0.89
CA GLY A 393 17.51 13.01 -1.80
C GLY A 393 16.10 12.62 -2.25
N GLN A 394 15.94 12.23 -3.51
CA GLN A 394 14.67 11.75 -4.09
C GLN A 394 14.47 10.23 -3.96
N ILE A 395 15.52 9.48 -3.59
CA ILE A 395 15.38 8.08 -3.21
C ILE A 395 14.64 8.06 -1.87
N ASN A 396 13.52 7.34 -1.83
CA ASN A 396 12.71 7.12 -0.63
C ASN A 396 11.92 5.82 -0.86
N ASN A 397 12.59 4.70 -0.64
CA ASN A 397 12.07 3.37 -0.90
C ASN A 397 11.91 2.63 0.43
N LEU A 398 10.74 2.05 0.66
CA LEU A 398 10.52 1.11 1.75
C LEU A 398 10.48 -0.32 1.20
N SER A 399 10.97 -1.26 1.99
CA SER A 399 11.02 -2.67 1.64
C SER A 399 10.94 -3.54 2.89
N ALA A 400 10.63 -4.82 2.71
CA ALA A 400 10.86 -5.82 3.74
C ALA A 400 12.33 -6.26 3.68
N GLY A 401 12.95 -6.49 4.83
CA GLY A 401 14.25 -7.17 4.89
C GLY A 401 14.13 -8.61 4.35
N TYR A 402 15.22 -9.35 4.24
CA TYR A 402 15.19 -10.70 3.69
C TYR A 402 14.33 -11.65 4.54
N TRP A 403 13.43 -12.41 3.93
CA TRP A 403 12.74 -13.52 4.60
C TRP A 403 12.33 -14.60 3.59
N PRO A 404 12.08 -15.86 3.99
CA PRO A 404 11.83 -16.97 3.06
C PRO A 404 10.71 -16.76 2.05
N GLY A 405 9.69 -15.94 2.35
CA GLY A 405 8.62 -15.63 1.41
C GLY A 405 8.85 -14.42 0.51
N ALA A 406 9.89 -13.63 0.78
CA ALA A 406 10.50 -12.68 -0.16
C ALA A 406 12.02 -12.93 -0.20
N PRO A 407 12.47 -14.06 -0.79
CA PRO A 407 13.83 -14.59 -0.62
C PRO A 407 14.89 -13.84 -1.46
N SER A 408 14.64 -12.57 -1.79
CA SER A 408 15.56 -11.76 -2.58
C SER A 408 16.65 -11.20 -1.65
N TYR A 409 17.80 -11.86 -1.58
CA TYR A 409 18.97 -11.37 -0.83
C TYR A 409 19.76 -10.30 -1.61
N TYR A 410 19.56 -10.20 -2.92
CA TYR A 410 20.08 -9.15 -3.79
C TYR A 410 18.95 -8.57 -4.63
N VAL A 411 18.73 -7.26 -4.52
CA VAL A 411 17.67 -6.54 -5.23
C VAL A 411 18.29 -5.43 -6.07
N ASP A 412 18.20 -5.57 -7.39
CA ASP A 412 18.58 -4.48 -8.29
C ASP A 412 17.36 -3.61 -8.60
N TYR A 413 17.32 -2.39 -8.06
CA TYR A 413 16.28 -1.40 -8.36
C TYR A 413 16.65 -0.49 -9.53
N THR A 414 17.86 -0.55 -10.08
CA THR A 414 18.37 0.43 -11.05
C THR A 414 17.56 0.49 -12.35
N SER A 415 16.79 -0.55 -12.67
CA SER A 415 15.85 -0.61 -13.80
C SER A 415 14.39 -0.34 -13.43
N LYS A 416 14.07 -0.17 -12.15
CA LYS A 416 12.69 -0.08 -11.60
C LYS A 416 12.23 1.37 -11.35
N SER A 417 12.88 2.35 -11.97
CA SER A 417 12.62 3.80 -11.78
C SER A 417 11.19 4.25 -12.12
N CYS A 418 10.46 3.46 -12.91
CA CYS A 418 9.09 3.74 -13.24
C CYS A 418 8.14 3.52 -12.05
N GLY A 419 8.28 2.39 -11.37
CA GLY A 419 7.41 1.98 -10.26
C GLY A 419 7.87 2.50 -8.89
N LEU A 420 9.14 2.88 -8.73
CA LEU A 420 9.73 3.18 -7.41
C LEU A 420 10.55 4.48 -7.39
N ASN A 421 10.78 5.01 -6.18
CA ASN A 421 11.66 6.16 -5.92
C ASN A 421 13.11 5.70 -5.74
N ILE A 422 13.78 5.35 -6.84
CA ILE A 422 15.10 4.67 -6.83
C ILE A 422 16.23 5.48 -7.48
N TYR A 423 15.95 6.76 -7.79
CA TYR A 423 16.89 7.67 -8.44
C TYR A 423 16.98 9.01 -7.72
N THR A 424 18.19 9.58 -7.64
CA THR A 424 18.38 10.98 -7.26
C THR A 424 19.59 11.64 -7.94
N GLN A 425 19.60 12.97 -7.94
CA GLN A 425 20.75 13.78 -8.33
C GLN A 425 21.50 14.25 -7.10
N LEU A 426 22.83 14.11 -7.13
CA LEU A 426 23.72 14.55 -6.06
C LEU A 426 24.58 15.71 -6.55
N LEU A 427 24.76 16.74 -5.73
CA LEU A 427 25.64 17.85 -6.06
C LEU A 427 27.09 17.50 -5.74
N VAL A 428 27.98 17.71 -6.71
CA VAL A 428 29.42 17.56 -6.51
C VAL A 428 29.92 18.54 -5.44
N ASN A 429 30.83 18.08 -4.58
CA ASN A 429 31.42 18.85 -3.48
C ASN A 429 30.40 19.45 -2.50
N GLN A 430 29.18 18.90 -2.44
CA GLN A 430 28.16 19.31 -1.47
C GLN A 430 27.76 18.13 -0.59
N PRO A 431 27.67 18.33 0.74
CA PRO A 431 27.22 17.29 1.65
C PRO A 431 25.85 16.72 1.26
N GLN A 432 25.73 15.40 1.31
CA GLN A 432 24.52 14.62 1.10
C GLN A 432 24.30 13.75 2.34
N THR A 433 23.05 13.61 2.76
CA THR A 433 22.67 12.75 3.88
C THR A 433 21.95 11.52 3.37
N ILE A 434 22.41 10.36 3.81
CA ILE A 434 21.76 9.07 3.59
C ILE A 434 21.24 8.52 4.92
N GLU A 435 20.03 8.00 4.86
CA GLU A 435 19.35 7.30 5.94
C GLU A 435 19.08 5.86 5.46
N VAL A 436 19.58 4.87 6.21
CA VAL A 436 19.30 3.44 5.98
C VAL A 436 18.67 2.87 7.23
N GLY A 437 17.37 2.59 7.14
CA GLY A 437 16.62 1.91 8.20
C GLY A 437 16.68 0.41 8.00
N PHE A 438 16.67 -0.30 9.11
CA PHE A 438 16.56 -1.76 9.17
C PHE A 438 15.73 -2.11 10.41
N VAL A 439 15.27 -3.35 10.48
CA VAL A 439 14.54 -3.84 11.64
C VAL A 439 15.18 -5.10 12.16
N LYS A 440 14.99 -5.38 13.44
CA LYS A 440 15.38 -6.61 14.14
C LYS A 440 16.89 -6.88 14.16
N ASN A 441 17.39 -7.09 15.38
CA ASN A 441 18.82 -7.28 15.70
C ASN A 441 19.69 -6.08 15.33
N ASP A 442 20.83 -5.97 16.00
CA ASP A 442 21.85 -5.01 15.61
C ASP A 442 22.43 -5.43 14.26
N GLN A 443 22.57 -4.47 13.34
CA GLN A 443 23.04 -4.75 11.98
C GLN A 443 24.17 -3.81 11.59
N SER A 444 25.06 -4.32 10.76
CA SER A 444 26.13 -3.53 10.15
C SER A 444 25.68 -3.10 8.77
N VAL A 445 25.83 -1.81 8.48
CA VAL A 445 25.39 -1.18 7.24
C VAL A 445 26.60 -0.65 6.48
N ARG A 446 26.57 -0.81 5.15
CA ARG A 446 27.55 -0.24 4.23
C ARG A 446 26.84 0.36 3.02
N VAL A 447 27.35 1.49 2.55
CA VAL A 447 26.90 2.12 1.31
C VAL A 447 28.09 2.48 0.45
N TRP A 448 28.06 2.05 -0.81
CA TRP A 448 29.03 2.41 -1.83
C TRP A 448 28.38 3.18 -2.97
N ILE A 449 29.13 4.07 -3.62
CA ILE A 449 28.76 4.69 -4.90
C ILE A 449 29.92 4.53 -5.87
N ASP A 450 29.67 3.82 -6.98
CA ASP A 450 30.62 3.65 -8.09
C ASP A 450 30.80 5.00 -8.81
N TYR A 451 31.69 5.84 -8.28
CA TYR A 451 31.93 7.21 -8.73
C TYR A 451 32.68 7.25 -10.06
N ASN A 452 33.52 6.26 -10.32
CA ASN A 452 34.29 6.17 -11.56
C ASN A 452 33.54 5.42 -12.69
N ASN A 453 32.38 4.83 -12.37
CA ASN A 453 31.48 4.11 -13.27
C ASN A 453 32.14 2.90 -13.96
N ASN A 454 33.05 2.20 -13.27
CA ASN A 454 33.77 1.05 -13.82
C ASN A 454 33.13 -0.31 -13.47
N GLY A 455 32.04 -0.31 -12.68
CA GLY A 455 31.32 -1.49 -12.20
C GLY A 455 31.91 -2.13 -10.95
N THR A 456 32.97 -1.62 -10.35
CA THR A 456 33.64 -2.19 -9.17
C THR A 456 33.62 -1.20 -8.03
N PHE A 457 33.13 -1.63 -6.86
CA PHE A 457 33.11 -0.77 -5.68
C PHE A 457 34.46 -0.78 -4.96
N GLU A 458 35.23 0.30 -5.08
CA GLU A 458 36.52 0.40 -4.39
C GLU A 458 36.40 0.92 -2.95
N ALA A 459 37.48 0.80 -2.17
CA ALA A 459 37.51 1.30 -0.79
C ALA A 459 37.28 2.83 -0.72
N SER A 460 37.72 3.59 -1.72
CA SER A 460 37.47 5.04 -1.83
C SER A 460 36.01 5.39 -2.15
N GLU A 461 35.20 4.40 -2.52
CA GLU A 461 33.80 4.56 -2.93
C GLU A 461 32.82 4.18 -1.82
N LEU A 462 33.32 3.70 -0.67
CA LEU A 462 32.52 3.52 0.53
C LEU A 462 32.14 4.90 1.11
N VAL A 463 30.86 5.26 0.98
CA VAL A 463 30.36 6.59 1.38
C VAL A 463 29.70 6.61 2.75
N ALA A 464 29.23 5.46 3.24
CA ALA A 464 28.66 5.36 4.59
C ALA A 464 28.93 3.97 5.19
N THR A 465 29.16 3.93 6.50
CA THR A 465 29.41 2.70 7.25
C THR A 465 28.90 2.85 8.67
N GLY A 466 28.36 1.78 9.24
CA GLY A 466 28.12 1.65 10.66
C GLY A 466 28.16 0.18 11.05
N ASP A 467 28.77 -0.11 12.19
CA ASP A 467 29.00 -1.47 12.68
C ASP A 467 28.07 -1.72 13.85
N GLU A 468 27.38 -2.87 13.83
CA GLU A 468 26.53 -3.34 14.93
C GLU A 468 25.62 -2.22 15.46
N ILE A 469 24.95 -1.51 14.54
CA ILE A 469 24.09 -0.39 14.87
C ILE A 469 22.91 -0.94 15.69
N ALA A 470 22.76 -0.44 16.91
CA ALA A 470 21.74 -0.91 17.82
C ALA A 470 20.32 -0.63 17.33
N VAL A 471 19.40 -1.56 17.57
CA VAL A 471 17.96 -1.33 17.41
C VAL A 471 17.35 -0.67 18.65
N ASP A 472 16.31 0.13 18.44
CA ASP A 472 15.52 0.74 19.51
C ASP A 472 14.59 -0.28 20.20
N ALA A 473 13.81 0.20 21.17
CA ALA A 473 12.87 -0.61 21.93
C ALA A 473 11.74 -1.23 21.06
N ASN A 474 11.52 -0.74 19.85
CA ASN A 474 10.54 -1.32 18.90
C ASN A 474 11.23 -2.22 17.86
N GLY A 475 12.53 -2.48 18.02
CA GLY A 475 13.32 -3.26 17.08
C GLY A 475 13.69 -2.50 15.80
N ASN A 476 13.62 -1.17 15.76
CA ASN A 476 14.02 -0.37 14.60
C ASN A 476 15.44 0.15 14.75
N GLY A 477 16.28 -0.01 13.73
CA GLY A 477 17.61 0.59 13.65
C GLY A 477 17.72 1.57 12.49
N LEU A 478 18.61 2.56 12.64
CA LEU A 478 18.80 3.61 11.64
C LEU A 478 20.27 4.03 11.56
N LEU A 479 20.88 3.85 10.39
CA LEU A 479 22.10 4.57 10.01
C LEU A 479 21.74 5.94 9.45
N THR A 480 22.29 7.00 10.02
CA THR A 480 22.30 8.33 9.40
C THR A 480 23.75 8.74 9.17
N ALA A 481 24.14 8.94 7.91
CA ALA A 481 25.50 9.32 7.54
C ALA A 481 25.50 10.47 6.54
N THR A 482 26.56 11.27 6.58
CA THR A 482 26.78 12.37 5.63
C THR A 482 28.04 12.09 4.82
N PHE A 483 27.97 12.28 3.50
CA PHE A 483 29.09 12.14 2.59
C PHE A 483 29.09 13.26 1.55
N THR A 484 30.20 13.45 0.85
CA THR A 484 30.34 14.49 -0.17
C THR A 484 30.82 13.85 -1.48
N PRO A 485 30.02 13.87 -2.56
CA PRO A 485 30.44 13.35 -3.85
C PRO A 485 31.71 14.07 -4.35
N PRO A 486 32.77 13.34 -4.72
CA PRO A 486 34.05 13.94 -5.08
C PRO A 486 34.00 14.62 -6.45
N ALA A 487 34.86 15.62 -6.65
CA ALA A 487 35.04 16.29 -7.94
C ALA A 487 35.49 15.35 -9.08
N THR A 488 36.06 14.20 -8.74
CA THR A 488 36.52 13.16 -9.67
C THR A 488 35.40 12.22 -10.14
N ALA A 489 34.20 12.31 -9.56
CA ALA A 489 33.08 11.47 -9.97
C ALA A 489 32.69 11.75 -11.44
N VAL A 490 32.31 10.70 -12.15
CA VAL A 490 31.77 10.82 -13.50
C VAL A 490 30.45 11.60 -13.45
N LEU A 491 30.47 12.79 -14.06
CA LEU A 491 29.34 13.71 -14.02
C LEU A 491 28.30 13.37 -15.08
N ASN A 492 27.05 13.67 -14.77
CA ASN A 492 25.90 13.55 -15.68
C ASN A 492 25.65 12.15 -16.26
N THR A 493 26.21 11.11 -15.62
CA THR A 493 26.03 9.70 -15.97
C THR A 493 25.30 8.99 -14.83
N PRO A 494 24.45 7.99 -15.12
CA PRO A 494 23.84 7.16 -14.08
C PRO A 494 24.94 6.31 -13.43
N LEU A 495 25.10 6.43 -12.12
CA LEU A 495 26.08 5.71 -11.31
C LEU A 495 25.34 4.75 -10.37
N ARG A 496 25.97 3.62 -10.05
CA ARG A 496 25.39 2.61 -9.18
C ARG A 496 25.70 2.94 -7.71
N MET A 497 24.67 2.97 -6.89
CA MET A 497 24.79 3.00 -5.43
C MET A 497 24.39 1.63 -4.90
N ARG A 498 25.20 1.04 -4.01
CA ARG A 498 24.92 -0.24 -3.36
C ARG A 498 24.71 -0.01 -1.87
N VAL A 499 23.58 -0.47 -1.33
CA VAL A 499 23.25 -0.42 0.09
C VAL A 499 23.17 -1.85 0.62
N LEU A 500 23.94 -2.15 1.66
CA LEU A 500 23.99 -3.46 2.31
C LEU A 500 23.66 -3.27 3.78
N ALA A 501 22.77 -4.11 4.31
CA ALA A 501 22.63 -4.30 5.75
C ALA A 501 22.67 -5.80 6.06
N ASP A 502 23.50 -6.20 7.02
CA ASP A 502 23.67 -7.59 7.43
C ASP A 502 23.96 -7.69 8.94
N ALA A 503 23.46 -8.75 9.57
CA ALA A 503 23.74 -9.10 10.97
C ALA A 503 24.95 -10.06 11.05
N ALA A 504 25.96 -9.80 10.22
CA ALA A 504 27.22 -10.54 10.15
C ALA A 504 28.31 -9.84 10.97
N ASP A 505 29.43 -10.54 11.20
CA ASP A 505 30.66 -9.90 11.67
C ASP A 505 31.04 -8.76 10.69
N PRO A 506 31.12 -7.49 11.15
CA PRO A 506 31.41 -6.35 10.30
C PRO A 506 32.70 -6.50 9.47
N ALA A 507 33.68 -7.26 9.96
CA ALA A 507 34.95 -7.50 9.28
C ALA A 507 34.82 -8.38 8.03
N THR A 508 33.72 -9.14 7.91
CA THR A 508 33.45 -10.03 6.77
C THR A 508 32.67 -9.34 5.65
N ILE A 509 32.10 -8.16 5.92
CA ILE A 509 31.24 -7.45 4.98
C ILE A 509 32.09 -6.78 3.90
N THR A 510 31.83 -7.16 2.65
CA THR A 510 32.43 -6.55 1.46
C THR A 510 31.34 -6.27 0.42
N SER A 511 31.62 -5.39 -0.54
CA SER A 511 30.64 -4.96 -1.56
C SER A 511 30.07 -6.09 -2.42
N CYS A 512 30.76 -7.23 -2.48
CA CYS A 512 30.36 -8.42 -3.23
C CYS A 512 30.45 -9.72 -2.41
N GLY A 513 30.61 -9.62 -1.09
CA GLY A 513 30.80 -10.76 -0.22
C GLY A 513 29.55 -11.63 -0.10
N GLN A 514 29.76 -12.85 0.35
CA GLN A 514 28.67 -13.71 0.80
C GLN A 514 27.96 -13.06 1.99
N LEU A 515 26.63 -12.98 1.94
CA LEU A 515 25.82 -12.48 3.06
C LEU A 515 25.65 -13.57 4.11
N SER A 516 25.56 -13.18 5.38
CA SER A 516 25.23 -14.11 6.45
C SER A 516 23.73 -14.21 6.64
N TYR A 517 23.06 -13.07 6.82
CA TYR A 517 21.63 -12.97 7.10
C TYR A 517 20.92 -11.92 6.23
N GLY A 518 21.66 -10.93 5.76
CA GLY A 518 21.13 -9.68 5.25
C GLY A 518 20.73 -9.65 3.78
N GLN A 519 20.63 -8.42 3.29
CA GLN A 519 20.23 -8.10 1.92
C GLN A 519 21.09 -6.97 1.36
N VAL A 520 21.27 -6.99 0.04
CA VAL A 520 21.86 -5.91 -0.75
C VAL A 520 20.83 -5.32 -1.69
N GLU A 521 20.76 -4.00 -1.75
CA GLU A 521 19.90 -3.24 -2.64
C GLU A 521 20.73 -2.25 -3.49
N ASP A 522 20.55 -2.29 -4.81
CA ASP A 522 21.22 -1.38 -5.74
C ASP A 522 20.27 -0.29 -6.28
N TYR A 523 20.73 0.96 -6.25
CA TYR A 523 20.00 2.17 -6.63
C TYR A 523 20.80 3.00 -7.66
N THR A 524 20.15 3.99 -8.27
CA THR A 524 20.79 4.86 -9.26
C THR A 524 21.01 6.27 -8.69
N VAL A 525 22.22 6.80 -8.80
CA VAL A 525 22.51 8.20 -8.49
C VAL A 525 23.13 8.90 -9.70
N LYS A 526 23.02 10.23 -9.77
CA LYS A 526 23.67 11.02 -10.83
C LYS A 526 24.34 12.23 -10.23
N VAL A 527 25.66 12.30 -10.33
CA VAL A 527 26.43 13.44 -9.82
C VAL A 527 26.37 14.58 -10.84
N VAL A 528 26.01 15.79 -10.37
CA VAL A 528 25.83 16.99 -11.19
C VAL A 528 26.52 18.19 -10.55
N THR A 529 26.91 19.18 -11.37
CA THR A 529 27.48 20.46 -10.90
C THR A 529 26.42 21.46 -10.47
N THR A 530 25.21 21.33 -11.01
CA THR A 530 24.04 22.13 -10.65
C THR A 530 22.82 21.23 -10.65
N LEU A 531 21.92 21.42 -9.68
CA LEU A 531 20.62 20.77 -9.72
C LEU A 531 19.80 21.42 -10.83
N GLY A 532 19.32 20.61 -11.77
CA GLY A 532 18.33 21.06 -12.74
C GLY A 532 16.95 21.11 -12.09
N THR A 533 16.14 22.09 -12.48
CA THR A 533 14.69 22.00 -12.30
C THR A 533 14.13 21.31 -13.53
N SER A 534 13.54 20.12 -13.37
CA SER A 534 12.67 19.56 -14.41
C SER A 534 11.33 20.29 -14.31
N GLU A 535 11.31 21.58 -14.65
CA GLU A 535 10.06 22.31 -14.81
C GLU A 535 9.30 21.66 -15.96
N VAL A 536 8.03 21.34 -15.73
CA VAL A 536 7.08 21.02 -16.80
C VAL A 536 7.04 22.26 -17.70
N LYS A 537 7.82 22.23 -18.79
CA LYS A 537 7.49 22.98 -19.98
C LYS A 537 6.19 22.35 -20.47
N ALA A 538 5.06 22.81 -19.95
CA ALA A 538 3.81 22.65 -20.66
C ALA A 538 4.07 23.22 -22.04
N ASP A 539 3.77 22.47 -23.09
CA ASP A 539 4.04 22.84 -24.48
C ASP A 539 3.29 24.12 -24.93
N ASN A 540 2.62 24.83 -24.02
CA ASN A 540 2.20 26.21 -24.20
C ASN A 540 2.99 27.13 -23.26
N ASN A 541 3.84 27.98 -23.85
CA ASN A 541 4.66 29.05 -23.25
C ASN A 541 3.87 30.15 -22.50
N ASP A 542 2.73 29.82 -21.90
CA ASP A 542 1.71 30.80 -21.50
C ASP A 542 1.88 31.29 -20.06
N LEU A 543 2.62 30.55 -19.21
CA LEU A 543 2.99 30.96 -17.84
C LEU A 543 4.34 30.33 -17.42
N VAL A 544 5.42 31.12 -17.25
CA VAL A 544 6.77 30.61 -16.91
C VAL A 544 7.46 31.51 -15.89
N ILE A 545 8.09 30.94 -14.86
CA ILE A 545 8.93 31.67 -13.89
C ILE A 545 10.39 31.64 -14.34
N TYR A 546 11.05 32.79 -14.34
CA TYR A 546 12.47 32.91 -14.69
C TYR A 546 13.13 34.17 -14.06
N PRO A 547 14.47 34.19 -13.91
CA PRO A 547 15.36 33.04 -13.99
C PRO A 547 14.99 31.99 -12.94
N ASN A 548 15.44 30.76 -13.13
CA ASN A 548 15.29 29.71 -12.13
C ASN A 548 16.33 28.62 -12.43
N PRO A 549 17.39 28.47 -11.61
CA PRO A 549 17.64 29.15 -10.33
C PRO A 549 17.95 30.66 -10.42
N VAL A 550 17.77 31.40 -9.32
CA VAL A 550 18.00 32.86 -9.16
C VAL A 550 19.04 33.09 -8.07
N ALA A 551 19.93 34.08 -8.20
CA ALA A 551 20.85 34.43 -7.10
C ALA A 551 20.11 35.20 -5.99
N THR A 552 20.52 35.03 -4.73
CA THR A 552 19.98 35.81 -3.62
C THR A 552 20.08 37.32 -3.88
N GLY A 553 18.95 38.04 -3.82
CA GLY A 553 18.87 39.48 -4.11
C GLY A 553 18.42 39.85 -5.53
N ASP A 554 18.46 38.91 -6.48
CA ASP A 554 18.03 39.14 -7.86
C ASP A 554 16.50 39.11 -8.02
N ASN A 555 16.01 39.76 -9.08
CA ASN A 555 14.59 39.85 -9.37
C ASN A 555 14.07 38.56 -10.04
N VAL A 556 12.88 38.12 -9.63
CA VAL A 556 12.15 37.00 -10.22
C VAL A 556 11.02 37.51 -11.11
N PHE A 557 10.86 36.91 -12.29
CA PHE A 557 9.88 37.30 -13.29
C PHE A 557 8.95 36.16 -13.67
N ILE A 558 7.75 36.52 -14.10
CA ILE A 558 6.73 35.64 -14.66
C ILE A 558 6.50 36.10 -16.11
N LYS A 559 6.70 35.21 -17.08
CA LYS A 559 6.23 35.40 -18.45
C LYS A 559 4.80 34.88 -18.54
N ALA A 560 3.85 35.72 -18.89
CA ALA A 560 2.44 35.37 -19.06
C ALA A 560 1.87 35.97 -20.36
N LYS A 561 1.18 35.17 -21.18
CA LYS A 561 0.45 35.70 -22.36
C LYS A 561 -0.79 36.52 -21.97
N ASN A 562 -1.48 36.11 -20.90
CA ASN A 562 -2.66 36.79 -20.34
C ASN A 562 -2.38 37.16 -18.87
N GLY A 563 -2.01 38.42 -18.62
CA GLY A 563 -1.66 38.89 -17.28
C GLY A 563 -2.77 39.56 -16.48
N LYS A 564 -4.04 39.47 -16.91
CA LYS A 564 -5.15 40.05 -16.13
C LYS A 564 -5.29 39.30 -14.80
N ASN A 565 -5.17 40.01 -13.68
CA ASN A 565 -5.35 39.50 -12.32
C ASN A 565 -4.39 38.36 -11.91
N LEU A 566 -3.11 38.47 -12.27
CA LEU A 566 -2.09 37.53 -11.79
C LEU A 566 -1.98 37.56 -10.26
N LYS A 567 -2.21 36.40 -9.63
CA LYS A 567 -2.01 36.15 -8.21
C LYS A 567 -0.83 35.21 -8.03
N VAL A 568 0.08 35.57 -7.13
CA VAL A 568 1.25 34.77 -6.80
C VAL A 568 1.20 34.40 -5.32
N SER A 569 1.43 33.12 -5.04
CA SER A 569 1.57 32.56 -3.70
C SER A 569 2.89 31.81 -3.64
N ILE A 570 3.70 32.09 -2.64
CA ILE A 570 5.03 31.49 -2.43
C ILE A 570 4.97 30.74 -1.11
N SER A 571 5.24 29.44 -1.16
CA SER A 571 5.31 28.58 0.02
C SER A 571 6.70 27.95 0.15
N ASP A 572 7.09 27.58 1.36
CA ASP A 572 8.29 26.77 1.59
C ASP A 572 8.01 25.30 1.25
N MET A 573 9.04 24.45 1.31
CA MET A 573 8.91 23.02 1.01
C MET A 573 8.03 22.25 2.01
N SER A 574 7.67 22.83 3.15
CA SER A 574 6.72 22.24 4.10
C SER A 574 5.25 22.58 3.77
N GLY A 575 5.01 23.36 2.72
CA GLY A 575 3.69 23.83 2.31
C GLY A 575 3.23 25.09 3.05
N ARG A 576 4.03 25.60 3.99
CA ARG A 576 3.72 26.84 4.72
C ARG A 576 3.86 28.02 3.77
N LEU A 577 2.82 28.86 3.72
CA LEU A 577 2.81 30.10 2.95
C LEU A 577 3.86 31.07 3.49
N VAL A 578 4.83 31.44 2.65
CA VAL A 578 5.90 32.40 2.94
C VAL A 578 5.44 33.81 2.58
N ALA A 579 4.84 34.00 1.40
CA ALA A 579 4.39 35.31 0.93
C ALA A 579 3.33 35.19 -0.17
N SER A 580 2.46 36.20 -0.30
CA SER A 580 1.53 36.37 -1.43
C SER A 580 1.75 37.73 -2.09
N PRO A 581 2.86 37.91 -2.83
CA PRO A 581 3.27 39.24 -3.28
C PRO A 581 2.44 39.76 -4.44
N SER A 582 2.44 41.09 -4.60
CA SER A 582 1.96 41.74 -5.82
C SER A 582 2.93 41.52 -6.97
N VAL A 583 2.42 41.63 -8.19
CA VAL A 583 3.24 41.63 -9.41
C VAL A 583 3.14 42.97 -10.11
N SER A 584 4.26 43.41 -10.68
CA SER A 584 4.34 44.64 -11.49
C SER A 584 4.58 44.28 -12.95
N ASP A 585 3.75 44.83 -13.85
CA ASP A 585 3.94 44.69 -15.30
C ASP A 585 5.19 45.46 -15.73
N VAL A 586 6.11 44.78 -16.41
CA VAL A 586 7.34 45.38 -16.96
C VAL A 586 7.32 45.39 -18.50
N GLY A 587 6.18 45.11 -19.11
CA GLY A 587 5.96 45.11 -20.56
C GLY A 587 6.18 43.74 -21.22
N ASN A 588 5.68 43.57 -22.45
CA ASN A 588 5.84 42.36 -23.28
C ASN A 588 5.38 41.04 -22.61
N GLY A 589 4.35 41.10 -21.75
CA GLY A 589 3.84 39.93 -21.04
C GLY A 589 4.79 39.43 -19.95
N ILE A 590 5.66 40.30 -19.42
CA ILE A 590 6.58 39.98 -18.34
C ILE A 590 6.13 40.74 -17.09
N TYR A 591 6.06 40.02 -15.98
CA TYR A 591 5.62 40.52 -14.69
C TYR A 591 6.70 40.26 -13.65
N LYS A 592 7.16 41.31 -12.97
CA LYS A 592 8.10 41.20 -11.85
C LYS A 592 7.35 40.80 -10.59
N ILE A 593 7.84 39.79 -9.87
CA ILE A 593 7.36 39.46 -8.53
C ILE A 593 7.98 40.44 -7.54
N ASN A 594 7.15 41.19 -6.81
CA ASN A 594 7.63 42.18 -5.85
C ASN A 594 7.92 41.54 -4.48
N GLN A 595 8.81 40.55 -4.47
CA GLN A 595 9.25 39.88 -3.25
C GLN A 595 10.73 39.52 -3.37
N GLN A 596 11.52 39.93 -2.37
CA GLN A 596 12.85 39.41 -2.16
C GLN A 596 12.75 38.15 -1.31
N LEU A 597 13.46 37.10 -1.72
CA LEU A 597 13.48 35.81 -1.06
C LEU A 597 14.90 35.50 -0.61
N GLU A 598 15.03 34.90 0.57
CA GLU A 598 16.31 34.41 1.06
C GLU A 598 16.71 33.13 0.32
N LYS A 599 17.96 32.69 0.53
CA LYS A 599 18.46 31.44 -0.03
C LYS A 599 17.57 30.27 0.41
N GLY A 600 17.05 29.52 -0.54
CA GLY A 600 16.10 28.47 -0.25
C GLY A 600 15.41 27.89 -1.48
N VAL A 601 14.56 26.90 -1.23
CA VAL A 601 13.71 26.29 -2.24
C VAL A 601 12.26 26.60 -1.89
N TYR A 602 11.54 27.16 -2.85
CA TYR A 602 10.17 27.60 -2.69
C TYR A 602 9.27 26.96 -3.74
N MET A 603 8.01 26.75 -3.37
CA MET A 603 6.93 26.42 -4.29
C MET A 603 6.17 27.71 -4.62
N VAL A 604 6.17 28.10 -5.89
CA VAL A 604 5.48 29.30 -6.35
C VAL A 604 4.27 28.89 -7.16
N GLN A 605 3.09 29.24 -6.67
CA GLN A 605 1.83 29.07 -7.35
C GLN A 605 1.41 30.39 -8.00
N ILE A 606 1.10 30.35 -9.28
CA ILE A 606 0.65 31.48 -10.07
C ILE A 606 -0.73 31.18 -10.63
N SER A 607 -1.66 32.12 -10.49
CA SER A 607 -3.00 32.04 -11.04
C SER A 607 -3.32 33.27 -11.88
N ASN A 608 -3.90 33.10 -13.06
CA ASN A 608 -4.47 34.20 -13.86
C ASN A 608 -6.03 34.24 -13.78
N GLY A 609 -6.61 33.50 -12.84
CA GLY A 609 -8.07 33.38 -12.66
C GLY A 609 -8.73 32.26 -13.45
N THR A 610 -8.10 31.77 -14.53
CA THR A 610 -8.56 30.61 -15.33
C THR A 610 -7.60 29.43 -15.27
N GLU A 611 -6.30 29.71 -15.20
CA GLU A 611 -5.23 28.72 -15.15
C GLU A 611 -4.42 28.90 -13.86
N ASN A 612 -4.03 27.78 -13.27
CA ASN A 612 -3.14 27.72 -12.12
C ASN A 612 -1.90 26.92 -12.50
N LYS A 613 -0.71 27.48 -12.24
CA LYS A 613 0.56 26.77 -12.41
C LYS A 613 1.34 26.83 -11.12
N THR A 614 1.92 25.69 -10.76
CA THR A 614 2.85 25.59 -9.64
C THR A 614 4.24 25.28 -10.18
N SER A 615 5.22 26.09 -9.82
CA SER A 615 6.63 25.98 -10.25
C SER A 615 7.55 26.00 -9.03
N LYS A 616 8.68 25.29 -9.12
CA LYS A 616 9.66 25.21 -8.04
C LYS A 616 10.69 26.29 -8.24
N LEU A 617 10.77 27.29 -7.38
CA LEU A 617 11.76 28.37 -7.46
C LEU A 617 12.95 28.10 -6.55
N ILE A 618 14.17 28.17 -7.09
CA ILE A 618 15.41 28.00 -6.33
C ILE A 618 16.13 29.35 -6.22
N ILE A 619 16.36 29.82 -5.00
CA ILE A 619 17.20 30.99 -4.68
C ILE A 619 18.54 30.48 -4.16
N LYS A 620 19.64 30.83 -4.83
CA LYS A 620 21.01 30.33 -4.58
C LYS A 620 21.85 31.24 -3.71
#